data_AF-A0A3P8T1P9-F1
#
_entry.id   AF-A0A3P8T1P9-F1
#
_cell.length_a   1.000
_cell.length_b   1.000
_cell.length_c   1.000
_cell.angle_alpha   90.00
_cell.angle_beta   90.00
_cell.angle_gamma   90.00
#
_symmetry.space_group_name_H-M   'P 1'
#
loop_
_entity.id
_entity.type
_entity.pdbx_description
1 polymer ?
#
loop_
_entity_poly.entity_id
_entity_poly.type
_entity_poly.pdbx_seq_one_letter_code
_entity_poly.pdbx_strand_id
1 'polypeptide(L)' 'MGMWSLGLGAVGAALAGILLANTDLCIPKAASASLEYLEDADLRSTTDDDKVIKAKSLWETNGAVVMAVRRPG' A
#
# COMPACT_ATOMS: atom_id res chain seq x y z
N MET A 1 -10.57 -5.89 46.03
CA MET A 1 -9.47 -5.73 45.04
C MET A 1 -9.39 -6.87 44.01
N GLY A 2 -9.49 -8.15 44.39
CA GLY A 2 -9.28 -9.28 43.45
C GLY A 2 -10.22 -9.38 42.24
N MET A 3 -11.53 -9.15 42.39
CA MET A 3 -12.50 -9.29 41.28
C MET A 3 -12.39 -8.16 40.24
N TRP A 4 -12.10 -6.94 40.70
CA TRP A 4 -11.94 -5.77 39.84
C TRP A 4 -10.62 -5.82 39.05
N SER A 5 -9.55 -6.36 39.64
CA SER A 5 -8.27 -6.55 38.96
C SER A 5 -8.30 -7.63 37.87
N LEU A 6 -9.04 -8.73 38.10
CA LEU A 6 -9.21 -9.79 37.09
C LEU A 6 -10.04 -9.30 35.90
N GLY A 7 -11.11 -8.54 36.14
CA GLY A 7 -11.92 -7.94 35.08
C GLY A 7 -11.13 -6.95 34.22
N LEU A 8 -10.37 -6.04 34.86
CA LEU A 8 -9.53 -5.07 34.13
C LEU A 8 -8.41 -5.75 33.34
N GLY A 9 -7.78 -6.78 33.92
CA GLY A 9 -6.74 -7.57 33.26
C GLY A 9 -7.27 -8.35 32.04
N ALA A 10 -8.45 -8.95 32.16
CA ALA A 10 -9.09 -9.68 31.06
C ALA A 10 -9.45 -8.76 29.88
N VAL A 11 -9.95 -7.55 30.15
CA VAL A 11 -10.24 -6.56 29.10
C VAL A 11 -8.96 -6.12 28.39
N GLY A 12 -7.87 -5.87 29.14
CA GLY A 12 -6.57 -5.54 28.54
C GLY A 12 -6.01 -6.65 27.65
N ALA A 13 -6.08 -7.90 28.10
CA ALA A 13 -5.63 -9.06 27.32
C ALA A 13 -6.45 -9.27 26.04
N ALA A 14 -7.77 -9.07 26.09
CA ALA A 14 -8.65 -9.16 24.93
C ALA A 14 -8.33 -8.10 23.87
N LEU A 15 -8.10 -6.84 24.28
CA LEU A 15 -7.74 -5.76 23.36
C LEU A 15 -6.37 -6.00 22.72
N ALA A 16 -5.37 -6.44 23.49
CA ALA A 16 -4.06 -6.80 22.96
C ALA A 16 -4.15 -7.97 21.96
N GLY A 17 -4.98 -8.98 22.26
CA GLY A 17 -5.22 -10.12 21.37
C GLY A 17 -5.88 -9.70 20.05
N ILE A 18 -6.86 -8.80 20.09
CA ILE A 18 -7.52 -8.27 18.87
C ILE A 18 -6.53 -7.46 18.04
N LEU A 19 -5.68 -6.63 18.66
CA LEU A 19 -4.67 -5.85 17.95
C LEU A 19 -3.58 -6.73 17.33
N LEU A 20 -3.12 -7.78 18.03
CA LEU A 20 -2.13 -8.72 17.53
C LEU A 20 -2.70 -9.64 16.43
N ALA A 21 -3.96 -10.07 16.56
CA ALA A 21 -4.64 -10.85 15.53
C ALA A 21 -4.93 -10.02 14.27
N ASN A 22 -5.10 -8.70 14.43
CA ASN A 22 -5.32 -7.76 13.34
C ASN A 22 -4.12 -6.84 13.15
N THR A 23 -2.90 -7.40 13.09
CA THR A 23 -1.66 -6.65 12.83
C THR A 23 -1.74 -5.76 11.58
N ASP A 24 -2.60 -6.08 10.62
CA ASP A 24 -2.93 -5.25 9.46
C ASP A 24 -3.48 -3.85 9.83
N LEU A 25 -4.12 -3.69 10.99
CA LEU A 25 -4.63 -2.40 11.47
C LEU A 25 -3.53 -1.44 11.95
N CYS A 26 -2.38 -1.99 12.37
CA CYS A 26 -1.23 -1.21 12.81
C CYS A 26 -0.18 -1.03 11.69
N ILE A 27 -0.35 -1.71 10.55
CA ILE A 27 0.47 -1.48 9.37
C ILE A 27 -0.04 -0.20 8.72
N PRO A 28 0.81 0.83 8.55
CA PRO A 28 0.41 2.04 7.84
C PRO A 28 -0.05 1.64 6.44
N LYS A 29 -1.30 1.95 6.11
CA LYS A 29 -1.84 1.73 4.76
C LYS A 29 -0.88 2.35 3.76
N ALA A 30 -0.54 1.57 2.74
CA ALA A 30 0.26 2.00 1.62
C ALA A 30 -0.32 3.31 1.06
N ALA A 31 0.43 4.41 1.18
CA ALA A 31 0.06 5.67 0.55
C ALA A 31 -0.06 5.45 -0.97
N SER A 32 -1.12 5.98 -1.56
CA SER A 32 -1.29 6.01 -3.01
C SER A 32 -0.10 6.73 -3.64
N ALA A 33 0.38 6.22 -4.77
CA ALA A 33 1.39 6.91 -5.56
C ALA A 33 0.83 8.26 -6.03
N SER A 34 1.63 9.32 -5.93
CA SER A 34 1.22 10.63 -6.45
C SER A 34 1.29 10.64 -7.97
N LEU A 35 0.52 11.54 -8.61
CA LEU A 35 0.51 11.64 -10.07
C LEU A 35 1.89 12.02 -10.63
N GLU A 36 2.63 12.85 -9.90
CA GLU A 36 3.99 13.29 -10.23
C GLU A 36 4.98 12.12 -10.21
N TYR A 37 4.83 11.20 -9.25
CA TYR A 37 5.64 9.98 -9.23
C TYR A 37 5.30 9.05 -10.40
N LEU A 38 4.01 8.97 -10.74
CA LEU A 38 3.52 8.12 -11.81
C LEU A 38 3.88 8.65 -13.20
N GLU A 39 3.92 9.97 -13.41
CA GLU A 39 4.20 10.56 -14.72
C GLU A 39 5.68 10.42 -15.13
N ASP A 40 6.57 10.46 -14.14
CA ASP A 40 8.02 10.34 -14.32
C ASP A 40 8.51 8.89 -14.37
N ALA A 41 7.62 7.91 -14.21
CA ALA A 41 7.98 6.51 -14.30
C ALA A 41 8.43 6.12 -15.72
N ASP A 42 9.61 5.49 -15.80
CA ASP A 42 10.13 4.90 -17.03
C ASP A 42 9.50 3.52 -17.26
N LEU A 43 8.69 3.41 -18.30
CA LEU A 43 8.01 2.19 -18.70
C LEU A 43 8.82 1.49 -19.79
N ARG A 44 9.06 0.19 -19.62
CA ARG A 44 9.63 -0.66 -20.67
C ARG A 44 8.52 -1.41 -21.37
N SER A 45 8.58 -1.45 -22.70
CA SER A 45 7.69 -2.28 -23.50
C SER A 45 8.04 -3.76 -23.31
N THR A 46 7.03 -4.62 -23.22
CA THR A 46 7.22 -6.09 -23.22
C THR A 46 7.42 -6.65 -24.63
N THR A 47 7.17 -5.84 -25.65
CA THR A 47 7.24 -6.22 -27.07
C THR A 47 8.50 -5.67 -27.73
N ASP A 48 9.00 -4.53 -27.24
CA ASP A 48 10.21 -3.87 -27.71
C ASP A 48 11.16 -3.68 -26.52
N ASP A 49 12.13 -4.59 -26.38
CA ASP A 49 13.01 -4.65 -25.21
C ASP A 49 13.83 -3.37 -25.00
N ASP A 50 14.19 -2.65 -26.07
CA ASP A 50 15.05 -1.46 -25.99
C ASP A 50 14.27 -0.15 -25.83
N LYS A 51 12.93 -0.19 -25.84
CA LYS A 51 12.11 1.02 -25.80
C LYS A 51 11.72 1.36 -24.37
N VAL A 52 12.38 2.38 -23.83
CA VAL A 52 12.00 3.08 -22.61
C VAL A 52 11.11 4.26 -22.98
N ILE A 53 9.92 4.34 -22.37
CA ILE A 53 8.93 5.38 -22.61
C ILE A 53 8.51 5.97 -21.27
N LYS A 54 8.51 7.29 -21.15
CA LYS A 54 7.92 7.94 -19.97
C LYS A 54 6.41 7.73 -19.93
N ALA A 55 5.88 7.42 -18.75
CA ALA A 55 4.45 7.23 -18.53
C ALA A 55 3.62 8.43 -19.01
N LYS A 56 4.09 9.66 -18.75
CA LYS A 56 3.45 10.90 -19.21
C LYS A 56 3.14 10.92 -20.71
N SER A 57 4.14 10.58 -21.54
CA SER A 57 4.00 10.59 -23.01
C SER A 57 2.97 9.57 -23.50
N LEU A 58 2.79 8.46 -22.78
CA LEU A 58 1.77 7.47 -23.09
C LEU A 58 0.36 7.97 -22.78
N TRP A 59 0.17 8.74 -21.71
CA TRP A 59 -1.14 9.32 -21.36
C TRP A 59 -1.54 10.41 -22.34
N GLU A 60 -0.59 11.27 -22.73
CA GLU A 60 -0.83 12.33 -23.73
C GLU A 60 -1.22 11.72 -25.09
N THR A 61 -0.62 10.58 -25.45
CA THR A 61 -0.88 9.92 -26.75
C THR A 61 -2.15 9.08 -26.75
N ASN A 62 -2.43 8.34 -25.66
CA ASN A 62 -3.49 7.32 -25.62
C ASN A 62 -4.68 7.69 -24.72
N GLY A 63 -4.61 8.81 -24.00
CA GLY A 63 -5.64 9.27 -23.07
C GLY A 63 -5.63 8.51 -21.74
N ALA A 64 -6.36 7.40 -21.67
CA ALA A 64 -6.55 6.64 -20.43
C ALA A 64 -5.55 5.47 -20.34
N VAL A 65 -4.65 5.53 -19.36
CA VAL A 65 -3.67 4.46 -19.08
C VAL A 65 -3.84 3.99 -17.64
N VAL A 66 -4.01 2.68 -17.48
CA VAL A 66 -4.04 2.03 -16.16
C VAL A 66 -2.64 1.53 -15.84
N MET A 67 -2.13 1.90 -14.67
CA MET A 67 -0.82 1.45 -14.21
C MET A 67 -0.95 0.68 -12.89
N ALA A 68 -0.40 -0.53 -12.88
CA ALA A 68 -0.30 -1.35 -11.68
C ALA A 68 1.13 -1.26 -11.15
N VAL A 69 1.34 -0.44 -10.11
CA VAL A 69 2.64 -0.32 -9.44
C VAL A 69 2.69 -1.30 -8.28
N ARG A 70 3.58 -2.28 -8.38
CA ARG A 70 3.94 -3.15 -7.25
C ARG A 70 4.99 -2.47 -6.39
N ARG A 71 4.74 -2.38 -5.08
CA ARG A 71 5.74 -1.87 -4.15
C ARG A 71 6.86 -2.90 -4.01
N PRO A 72 8.14 -2.52 -4.07
CA PRO A 72 9.22 -3.40 -3.65
C PRO A 72 9.05 -3.71 -2.16
N GLY A 73 9.14 -5.00 -1.82
CA GLY A 73 9.25 -5.47 -0.43
C GLY A 73 10.70 -5.48 0.00
#